data_AF-A0A9B0TWH5-F1
#
_entry.id   AF-A0A9B0TWH5-F1
#
_cell.length_a   1.000
_cell.length_b   1.000
_cell.length_c   1.000
_cell.angle_alpha   90.00
_cell.angle_beta   90.00
_cell.angle_gamma   90.00
#
_symmetry.space_group_name_H-M   'P 1'
#
loop_
_entity.id
_entity.type
_entity.pdbx_description
1 polymer ?
#
loop_
_entity_poly.entity_id
_entity_poly.type
_entity_poly.pdbx_seq_one_letter_code
_entity_poly.pdbx_strand_id
1 'polypeptide(L)'
;MKGAELGIWQFASGKPGLGDMGKGPPRAVAGSRAGTMGASARKRKYEEGLDLSQLPPELLLEVLSHVPPRSLLGSCRRVCRGWRALVDGQALWLLILARDSSAEGRALLAVVRSYLPAVPIALARFCERRPIGRNLIRNPCGQEGLRQWVVEHGGDGWVVDENKTTIPEAPAQTCFVSSYRWCNKKQVLDLEKEGLWPELLDSGRIEICISDWWGARHDCGCQYQLTVQLLDANQTVLDKFYVAPDPIEQWNNNACFQVTHVFSNIKTGVRFVFFQHWGQDTQFWAGHYGARVTNSSVIVRILLS
;
A
#
# COMPACT_ATOMS: atom_id res chain seq x y z
N MET A 1 25.73 28.36 -28.00
CA MET A 1 25.74 28.52 -26.53
C MET A 1 25.24 27.20 -25.94
N LYS A 2 26.17 26.33 -25.52
CA LYS A 2 26.35 25.82 -24.13
C LYS A 2 25.03 25.33 -23.50
N GLY A 3 24.87 24.09 -23.04
CA GLY A 3 25.75 22.93 -22.90
C GLY A 3 25.02 21.89 -22.03
N ALA A 4 25.26 20.60 -22.25
CA ALA A 4 24.87 19.52 -21.33
C ALA A 4 25.67 18.25 -21.66
N GLU A 5 26.63 17.89 -20.81
CA GLU A 5 27.13 16.52 -20.70
C GLU A 5 27.27 16.17 -19.21
N LEU A 6 26.51 15.17 -18.79
CA LEU A 6 26.50 14.59 -17.46
C LEU A 6 27.47 13.41 -17.43
N GLY A 7 28.37 13.43 -16.44
CA GLY A 7 29.43 12.45 -16.25
C GLY A 7 28.93 11.06 -15.87
N ILE A 8 29.62 10.07 -16.45
CA ILE A 8 29.45 8.63 -16.23
C ILE A 8 30.34 8.18 -15.06
N TRP A 9 29.78 7.33 -14.20
CA TRP A 9 30.46 6.65 -13.09
C TRP A 9 31.31 5.48 -13.60
N GLN A 10 32.58 5.40 -13.17
CA GLN A 10 33.41 4.20 -13.25
C GLN A 10 33.88 3.81 -11.84
N PHE A 11 33.45 2.64 -11.36
CA PHE A 11 34.09 1.94 -10.24
C PHE A 11 34.72 0.66 -10.79
N ALA A 12 36.04 0.58 -10.68
CA ALA A 12 36.82 -0.64 -10.92
C ALA A 12 37.25 -1.22 -9.55
N SER A 13 36.94 -2.48 -9.28
CA SER A 13 37.44 -3.22 -8.12
C SER A 13 38.22 -4.45 -8.59
N GLY A 14 39.53 -4.43 -8.32
CA GLY A 14 40.47 -5.51 -8.58
C GLY A 14 40.47 -6.58 -7.49
N LYS A 15 40.81 -7.81 -7.90
CA LYS A 15 40.92 -9.03 -7.10
C LYS A 15 42.22 -9.12 -6.27
N PRO A 16 42.32 -10.08 -5.31
CA PRO A 16 43.29 -10.07 -4.22
C PRO A 16 44.54 -10.94 -4.49
N GLY A 17 45.63 -10.64 -3.76
CA GLY A 17 46.86 -11.43 -3.70
C GLY A 17 47.22 -11.82 -2.26
N LEU A 18 47.64 -13.07 -2.09
CA LEU A 18 47.91 -13.81 -0.85
C LEU A 18 49.44 -13.97 -0.65
N GLY A 19 49.89 -14.11 0.61
CA GLY A 19 51.23 -14.61 1.00
C GLY A 19 52.01 -13.63 1.89
N ASP A 20 52.82 -14.01 2.88
CA ASP A 20 53.16 -15.29 3.53
C ASP A 20 53.88 -14.94 4.85
N MET A 21 53.96 -15.91 5.76
CA MET A 21 54.47 -15.85 7.13
C MET A 21 56.00 -15.79 7.28
N GLY A 22 56.44 -15.13 8.36
CA GLY A 22 57.37 -15.74 9.32
C GLY A 22 58.80 -15.20 9.39
N LYS A 23 59.22 -14.73 10.57
CA LYS A 23 60.21 -15.40 11.46
C LYS A 23 60.57 -14.53 12.68
N GLY A 24 60.89 -15.21 13.78
CA GLY A 24 61.01 -14.71 15.15
C GLY A 24 62.34 -14.02 15.53
N PRO A 25 62.61 -13.87 16.85
CA PRO A 25 63.21 -12.67 17.46
C PRO A 25 64.71 -12.80 17.81
N PRO A 26 65.30 -11.76 18.43
CA PRO A 26 66.07 -12.04 19.65
C PRO A 26 65.91 -11.04 20.81
N ARG A 27 66.51 -11.48 21.92
CA ARG A 27 66.44 -11.10 23.34
C ARG A 27 67.04 -9.72 23.73
N ALA A 28 66.32 -9.05 24.63
CA ALA A 28 66.70 -8.34 25.87
C ALA A 28 68.05 -7.60 26.04
N VAL A 29 67.96 -6.32 26.46
CA VAL A 29 68.85 -5.70 27.46
C VAL A 29 68.03 -4.81 28.41
N ALA A 30 68.33 -4.91 29.71
CA ALA A 30 67.67 -4.21 30.81
C ALA A 30 68.12 -2.75 30.97
N GLY A 31 67.23 -1.91 31.49
CA GLY A 31 67.53 -0.55 31.95
C GLY A 31 66.42 -0.02 32.85
N SER A 32 66.66 -0.04 34.16
CA SER A 32 65.79 0.48 35.21
C SER A 32 65.78 2.02 35.23
N ARG A 33 64.60 2.63 35.40
CA ARG A 33 64.39 3.72 36.37
C ARG A 33 62.91 4.07 36.56
N ALA A 34 62.53 4.11 37.83
CA ALA A 34 61.25 4.55 38.33
C ALA A 34 60.99 6.04 38.03
N GLY A 35 59.73 6.36 37.76
CA GLY A 35 59.25 7.72 37.57
C GLY A 35 57.73 7.75 37.68
N THR A 36 57.24 7.77 38.91
CA THR A 36 55.84 7.94 39.27
C THR A 36 55.38 9.33 38.83
N MET A 37 54.49 9.43 37.85
CA MET A 37 53.67 10.63 37.65
C MET A 37 52.22 10.21 37.47
N GLY A 38 51.40 10.60 38.45
CA GLY A 38 49.97 10.40 38.44
C GLY A 38 49.34 11.11 37.25
N ALA A 39 48.97 10.33 36.23
CA ALA A 39 48.00 10.76 35.26
C ALA A 39 46.63 10.71 35.93
N SER A 40 46.13 11.89 36.30
CA SER A 40 44.72 12.09 36.64
C SER A 40 43.90 11.65 35.43
N ALA A 41 43.47 10.39 35.44
CA ALA A 41 42.47 9.87 34.53
C ALA A 41 41.16 10.60 34.89
N ARG A 42 40.92 11.72 34.20
CA ARG A 42 39.58 12.28 34.06
C ARG A 42 38.71 11.14 33.54
N LYS A 43 38.02 10.45 34.46
CA LYS A 43 36.91 9.55 34.13
C LYS A 43 35.97 10.39 33.27
N ARG A 44 35.98 10.14 31.96
CA ARG A 44 34.85 10.51 31.12
C ARG A 44 33.66 9.82 31.79
N LYS A 45 32.78 10.61 32.40
CA LYS A 45 31.45 10.18 32.80
C LYS A 45 30.88 9.58 31.51
N TYR A 46 30.80 8.25 31.44
CA TYR A 46 29.90 7.64 30.49
C TYR A 46 28.54 8.23 30.86
N GLU A 47 27.89 8.92 29.94
CA GLU A 47 26.46 9.16 30.06
C GLU A 47 25.85 7.78 30.29
N GLU A 48 25.35 7.54 31.49
CA GLU A 48 24.54 6.36 31.76
C GLU A 48 23.36 6.46 30.80
N GLY A 49 23.42 5.69 29.71
CA GLY A 49 22.36 5.66 28.72
C GLY A 49 21.05 5.36 29.43
N LEU A 50 20.02 6.16 29.16
CA LEU A 50 18.71 5.97 29.75
C LEU A 50 18.21 4.55 29.42
N ASP A 51 18.06 3.73 30.44
CA ASP A 51 17.50 2.39 30.29
C ASP A 51 15.97 2.52 30.07
N LEU A 52 15.54 2.42 28.82
CA LEU A 52 14.12 2.50 28.44
C LEU A 52 13.25 1.44 29.13
N SER A 53 13.84 0.36 29.66
CA SER A 53 13.09 -0.65 30.40
C SER A 53 12.68 -0.21 31.81
N GLN A 54 13.29 0.86 32.33
CA GLN A 54 12.98 1.46 33.63
C GLN A 54 11.98 2.62 33.54
N LEU A 55 11.60 3.02 32.33
CA LEU A 55 10.57 4.05 32.15
C LEU A 55 9.21 3.54 32.62
N PRO A 56 8.40 4.41 33.27
CA PRO A 56 6.98 4.16 33.46
C PRO A 56 6.28 3.80 32.14
N PRO A 57 5.27 2.90 32.15
CA PRO A 57 4.57 2.46 30.95
C PRO A 57 4.03 3.61 30.09
N GLU A 58 3.60 4.70 30.71
CA GLU A 58 3.04 5.88 30.05
C GLU A 58 4.10 6.64 29.24
N LEU A 59 5.30 6.80 29.79
CA LEU A 59 6.42 7.44 29.07
C LEU A 59 6.95 6.53 27.96
N LEU A 60 6.96 5.22 28.20
CA LEU A 60 7.35 4.27 27.17
C LEU A 60 6.33 4.22 26.01
N LEU A 61 5.03 4.33 26.30
CA LEU A 61 3.99 4.48 25.27
C LEU A 61 4.23 5.72 24.40
N GLU A 62 4.54 6.86 25.03
CA GLU A 62 4.83 8.09 24.30
C GLU A 62 6.04 7.89 23.37
N VAL A 63 7.14 7.34 23.89
CA VAL A 63 8.34 7.02 23.08
C VAL A 63 8.00 6.09 21.91
N LEU A 64 7.26 5.00 22.18
CA LEU A 64 6.88 4.03 21.15
C LEU A 64 5.91 4.61 20.11
N SER A 65 5.10 5.62 20.46
CA SER A 65 4.17 6.26 19.52
C SER A 65 4.87 6.98 18.36
N HIS A 66 6.17 7.29 18.50
CA HIS A 66 7.00 7.88 17.45
C HIS A 66 7.61 6.84 16.50
N VAL A 67 7.51 5.54 16.82
CA VAL A 67 8.11 4.47 16.03
C VAL A 67 7.15 4.06 14.90
N PRO A 68 7.63 3.83 13.66
CA PRO A 68 6.78 3.37 12.57
C PRO A 68 6.00 2.08 12.92
N PRO A 69 4.70 1.99 12.57
CA PRO A 69 3.85 0.82 12.86
C PRO A 69 4.45 -0.55 12.51
N ARG A 70 5.13 -0.65 11.36
CA ARG A 70 5.80 -1.89 10.93
C ARG A 70 6.92 -2.30 11.89
N SER A 71 7.71 -1.35 12.37
CA SER A 71 8.79 -1.60 13.33
C SER A 71 8.24 -1.96 14.70
N LEU A 72 7.12 -1.36 15.11
CA LEU A 72 6.44 -1.71 16.35
C LEU A 72 6.01 -3.18 16.35
N LEU A 73 5.34 -3.61 15.28
CA LEU A 73 4.84 -4.98 15.10
C LEU A 73 5.96 -6.01 14.90
N GLY A 74 6.98 -5.67 14.11
CA GLY A 74 8.05 -6.59 13.73
C GLY A 74 9.16 -6.73 14.77
N SER A 75 9.56 -5.62 15.39
CA SER A 75 10.77 -5.54 16.23
C SER A 75 10.44 -5.20 17.68
N CYS A 76 9.74 -4.09 17.95
CA CYS A 76 9.49 -3.63 19.32
C CYS A 76 8.69 -4.66 20.14
N ARG A 77 7.69 -5.30 19.53
CA ARG A 77 6.90 -6.38 20.14
C ARG A 77 7.73 -7.60 20.59
N ARG A 78 8.96 -7.75 20.08
CA ARG A 78 9.87 -8.87 20.37
C ARG A 78 10.93 -8.53 21.43
N VAL A 79 11.07 -7.26 21.81
CA VAL A 79 12.11 -6.78 22.75
C VAL A 79 11.93 -7.42 24.13
N CYS A 80 10.78 -7.25 24.76
CA CYS A 80 10.46 -7.86 26.05
C CYS A 80 8.93 -8.00 26.25
N ARG A 81 8.51 -8.63 27.36
CA ARG A 81 7.08 -8.82 27.68
C ARG A 81 6.35 -7.50 27.89
N GLY A 82 7.00 -6.51 28.52
CA GLY A 82 6.41 -5.18 28.74
C GLY A 82 6.13 -4.45 27.42
N TRP A 83 7.12 -4.39 26.52
CA TRP A 83 6.96 -3.79 25.19
C TRP A 83 5.88 -4.50 24.37
N ARG A 84 5.81 -5.83 24.45
CA ARG A 84 4.74 -6.60 23.81
C ARG A 84 3.36 -6.19 24.32
N ALA A 85 3.19 -6.08 25.65
CA ALA A 85 1.91 -5.69 26.23
C ALA A 85 1.46 -4.29 25.76
N LEU A 86 2.40 -3.34 25.63
CA LEU A 86 2.11 -2.00 25.11
C LEU A 86 1.76 -2.02 23.62
N VAL A 87 2.50 -2.77 22.81
CA VAL A 87 2.25 -2.89 21.36
C VAL A 87 0.94 -3.63 21.07
N ASP A 88 0.57 -4.61 21.89
CA ASP A 88 -0.70 -5.34 21.77
C ASP A 88 -1.90 -4.54 22.32
N GLY A 89 -1.64 -3.47 23.09
CA GLY A 89 -2.65 -2.59 23.66
C GLY A 89 -3.14 -1.50 22.71
N GLN A 90 -4.40 -1.07 22.87
CA GLN A 90 -5.01 -0.03 22.01
C GLN A 90 -4.42 1.37 22.23
N ALA A 91 -3.97 1.68 23.46
CA ALA A 91 -3.49 3.00 23.84
C ALA A 91 -2.37 3.52 22.92
N LEU A 92 -1.40 2.67 22.59
CA LEU A 92 -0.30 3.02 21.69
C LEU A 92 -0.80 3.48 20.31
N TRP A 93 -1.73 2.73 19.74
CA TRP A 93 -2.23 2.98 18.39
C TRP A 93 -3.16 4.19 18.34
N LEU A 94 -3.93 4.43 19.40
CA LEU A 94 -4.70 5.67 19.56
C LEU A 94 -3.79 6.89 19.68
N LEU A 95 -2.65 6.78 20.39
CA LEU A 95 -1.64 7.85 20.42
C LEU A 95 -1.07 8.11 19.02
N ILE A 96 -0.72 7.05 18.27
CA ILE A 96 -0.21 7.17 16.90
C ILE A 96 -1.22 7.90 16.00
N LEU A 97 -2.51 7.55 16.06
CA LEU A 97 -3.56 8.22 15.29
C LEU A 97 -3.74 9.68 15.72
N ALA A 98 -3.63 9.97 17.02
CA ALA A 98 -3.77 11.33 17.55
C ALA A 98 -2.65 12.29 17.15
N ARG A 99 -1.54 11.78 16.59
CA ARG A 99 -0.45 12.63 16.06
C ARG A 99 -0.85 13.39 14.80
N ASP A 100 -1.83 12.89 14.05
CA ASP A 100 -2.35 13.61 12.90
C ASP A 100 -3.33 14.69 13.36
N SER A 101 -2.81 15.92 13.46
CA SER A 101 -3.57 17.09 13.88
C SER A 101 -4.32 17.77 12.73
N SER A 102 -4.41 17.16 11.55
CA SER A 102 -5.28 17.63 10.48
C SER A 102 -6.77 17.50 10.86
N ALA A 103 -7.66 18.12 10.07
CA ALA A 103 -9.09 17.96 10.28
C ALA A 103 -9.52 16.51 10.04
N GLU A 104 -8.96 15.89 9.02
CA GLU A 104 -9.15 14.50 8.62
C GLU A 104 -8.64 13.54 9.70
N GLY A 105 -7.44 13.79 10.24
CA GLY A 105 -6.84 13.01 11.32
C GLY A 105 -7.67 13.05 12.60
N ARG A 106 -8.14 14.23 13.01
CA ARG A 106 -9.04 14.38 14.16
C ARG A 106 -10.37 13.66 13.96
N ALA A 107 -10.97 13.78 12.78
CA ALA A 107 -12.23 13.12 12.48
C ALA A 107 -12.09 11.59 12.44
N LEU A 108 -11.01 11.08 11.84
CA LEU A 108 -10.67 9.67 11.87
C LEU A 108 -10.52 9.18 13.31
N LEU A 109 -9.74 9.89 14.14
CA LEU A 109 -9.55 9.53 15.54
C LEU A 109 -10.89 9.50 16.31
N ALA A 110 -11.78 10.47 16.06
CA ALA A 110 -13.10 10.51 16.68
C ALA A 110 -13.92 9.28 16.33
N VAL A 111 -13.99 8.91 15.04
CA VAL A 111 -14.69 7.70 14.58
C VAL A 111 -14.06 6.44 15.20
N VAL A 112 -12.74 6.32 15.17
CA VAL A 112 -12.06 5.14 15.75
C VAL A 112 -12.35 5.00 17.25
N ARG A 113 -12.39 6.11 18.01
CA ARG A 113 -12.75 6.08 19.44
C ARG A 113 -14.19 5.69 19.69
N SER A 114 -15.11 6.07 18.81
CA SER A 114 -16.52 5.67 18.89
C SER A 114 -16.74 4.19 18.53
N TYR A 115 -15.89 3.62 17.68
CA TYR A 115 -16.03 2.26 17.13
C TYR A 115 -14.75 1.46 17.33
N LEU A 116 -14.30 1.30 18.58
CA LEU A 116 -13.12 0.52 18.90
C LEU A 116 -13.31 -0.95 18.52
N PRO A 117 -12.26 -1.63 18.02
CA PRO A 117 -12.36 -3.04 17.68
C PRO A 117 -12.44 -3.90 18.95
N ALA A 118 -13.26 -4.95 18.92
CA ALA A 118 -13.28 -5.97 19.97
C ALA A 118 -11.92 -6.66 20.14
N VAL A 119 -11.14 -6.76 19.06
CA VAL A 119 -9.78 -7.33 19.08
C VAL A 119 -8.74 -6.20 18.96
N PRO A 120 -7.96 -5.90 20.01
CA PRO A 120 -6.99 -4.79 20.02
C PRO A 120 -6.01 -4.77 18.84
N ILE A 121 -5.57 -5.94 18.36
CA ILE A 121 -4.61 -6.05 17.25
C ILE A 121 -5.16 -5.52 15.92
N ALA A 122 -6.49 -5.40 15.77
CA ALA A 122 -7.09 -4.83 14.57
C ALA A 122 -6.68 -3.35 14.39
N LEU A 123 -6.59 -2.60 15.49
CA LEU A 123 -6.14 -1.21 15.44
C LEU A 123 -4.67 -1.09 15.03
N ALA A 124 -3.84 -2.06 15.44
CA ALA A 124 -2.46 -2.16 15.00
C ALA A 124 -2.35 -2.38 13.49
N ARG A 125 -3.13 -3.34 12.96
CA ARG A 125 -3.21 -3.62 11.51
C ARG A 125 -3.71 -2.40 10.74
N PHE A 126 -4.73 -1.72 11.26
CA PHE A 126 -5.24 -0.48 10.66
C PHE A 126 -4.16 0.59 10.52
N CYS A 127 -3.39 0.84 11.60
CA CYS A 127 -2.32 1.84 11.58
C CYS A 127 -1.16 1.44 10.65
N GLU A 128 -0.86 0.14 10.55
CA GLU A 128 0.15 -0.40 9.64
C GLU A 128 -0.28 -0.30 8.17
N ARG A 129 -1.52 -0.70 7.88
CA ARG A 129 -2.06 -0.81 6.52
C ARG A 129 -2.58 0.52 5.97
N ARG A 130 -2.97 1.45 6.84
CA ARG A 130 -3.55 2.75 6.49
C ARG A 130 -4.62 2.62 5.39
N PRO A 131 -5.72 1.88 5.62
CA PRO A 131 -6.69 1.55 4.58
C PRO A 131 -7.52 2.74 4.09
N ILE A 132 -7.67 3.79 4.91
CA ILE A 132 -8.46 4.97 4.56
C ILE A 132 -7.71 5.83 3.54
N GLY A 133 -8.41 6.23 2.48
CA GLY A 133 -7.91 7.17 1.47
C GLY A 133 -6.94 6.58 0.44
N ARG A 134 -6.55 5.30 0.53
CA ARG A 134 -5.71 4.63 -0.47
C ARG A 134 -6.50 3.72 -1.39
N ASN A 135 -5.98 3.47 -2.59
CA ASN A 135 -6.54 2.47 -3.49
C ASN A 135 -6.28 1.06 -2.96
N LEU A 136 -7.33 0.25 -2.85
CA LEU A 136 -7.29 -1.15 -2.43
C LEU A 136 -7.14 -2.12 -3.62
N ILE A 137 -7.44 -1.68 -4.84
CA ILE A 137 -7.19 -2.48 -6.05
C ILE A 137 -5.69 -2.64 -6.26
N ARG A 138 -5.25 -3.88 -6.48
CA ARG A 138 -3.86 -4.18 -6.83
C ARG A 138 -3.66 -4.18 -8.33
N ASN A 139 -2.47 -3.77 -8.76
CA ASN A 139 -2.10 -3.70 -10.18
C ASN A 139 -3.19 -3.03 -11.07
N PRO A 140 -3.60 -1.78 -10.75
CA PRO A 140 -4.74 -1.13 -11.40
C PRO A 140 -4.45 -0.71 -12.86
N CYS A 141 -3.18 -0.58 -13.24
CA CYS A 141 -2.76 -0.15 -14.57
C CYS A 141 -1.94 -1.21 -15.34
N GLY A 142 -1.80 -2.43 -14.82
CA GLY A 142 -1.13 -3.52 -15.54
C GLY A 142 0.40 -3.50 -15.51
N GLN A 143 1.03 -2.71 -14.61
CA GLN A 143 2.49 -2.72 -14.46
C GLN A 143 3.06 -4.09 -14.11
N GLU A 144 2.23 -4.97 -13.53
CA GLU A 144 2.58 -6.35 -13.22
C GLU A 144 1.98 -7.36 -14.22
N GLY A 145 1.67 -6.92 -15.45
CA GLY A 145 0.92 -7.72 -16.41
C GLY A 145 -0.48 -8.01 -15.87
N LEU A 146 -0.95 -9.25 -15.99
CA LEU A 146 -2.25 -9.71 -15.48
C LEU A 146 -2.21 -10.21 -14.02
N ARG A 147 -1.06 -10.12 -13.34
CA ARG A 147 -0.94 -10.57 -11.94
C ARG A 147 -1.91 -9.79 -11.04
N GLN A 148 -2.28 -10.42 -9.91
CA GLN A 148 -3.26 -9.91 -8.93
C GLN A 148 -4.73 -9.91 -9.39
N TRP A 149 -5.00 -10.20 -10.67
CA TRP A 149 -6.36 -10.33 -11.21
C TRP A 149 -6.70 -11.80 -11.43
N VAL A 150 -7.96 -12.16 -11.19
CA VAL A 150 -8.54 -13.41 -11.72
C VAL A 150 -9.12 -13.06 -13.08
N VAL A 151 -8.67 -13.75 -14.13
CA VAL A 151 -8.89 -13.34 -15.52
C VAL A 151 -9.58 -14.44 -16.30
N GLU A 152 -10.55 -14.05 -17.13
CA GLU A 152 -11.19 -14.88 -18.14
C GLU A 152 -10.96 -14.25 -19.52
N HIS A 153 -10.50 -15.07 -20.46
CA HIS A 153 -10.10 -14.63 -21.79
C HIS A 153 -11.15 -14.99 -22.83
N GLY A 154 -11.56 -14.00 -23.62
CA GLY A 154 -12.27 -14.20 -24.88
C GLY A 154 -11.36 -13.85 -26.06
N GLY A 155 -11.53 -14.50 -27.21
CA GLY A 155 -10.72 -14.24 -28.40
C GLY A 155 -9.23 -14.49 -28.12
N ASP A 156 -8.38 -13.54 -28.49
CA ASP A 156 -6.93 -13.58 -28.22
C ASP A 156 -6.57 -13.16 -26.77
N GLY A 157 -7.57 -12.91 -25.93
CA GLY A 157 -7.41 -12.65 -24.51
C GLY A 157 -7.04 -11.20 -24.17
N TRP A 158 -6.56 -11.02 -22.94
CA TRP A 158 -6.15 -9.72 -22.41
C TRP A 158 -4.65 -9.52 -22.65
N VAL A 159 -4.28 -8.30 -23.05
CA VAL A 159 -2.88 -7.84 -23.03
C VAL A 159 -2.76 -6.54 -22.25
N VAL A 160 -1.54 -6.18 -21.89
CA VAL A 160 -1.21 -4.84 -21.38
C VAL A 160 -0.59 -4.04 -22.52
N ASP A 161 -1.05 -2.81 -22.70
CA ASP A 161 -0.60 -1.86 -23.72
C ASP A 161 -0.53 -0.45 -23.14
N GLU A 162 0.04 0.51 -23.86
CA GLU A 162 0.05 1.92 -23.47
C GLU A 162 -1.33 2.57 -23.61
N ASN A 163 -1.62 3.54 -22.75
CA ASN A 163 -2.84 4.34 -22.85
C ASN A 163 -2.87 5.14 -24.16
N LYS A 164 -4.04 5.26 -24.81
CA LYS A 164 -4.21 6.14 -25.97
C LYS A 164 -4.42 7.62 -25.59
N THR A 165 -4.84 7.85 -24.36
CA THR A 165 -5.07 9.17 -23.78
C THR A 165 -4.46 9.18 -22.39
N THR A 166 -3.76 10.27 -22.02
CA THR A 166 -3.16 10.40 -20.69
C THR A 166 -4.25 10.35 -19.61
N ILE A 167 -4.10 9.42 -18.66
CA ILE A 167 -5.03 9.26 -17.56
C ILE A 167 -4.51 10.06 -16.36
N PRO A 168 -5.28 11.06 -15.87
CA PRO A 168 -4.86 11.87 -14.73
C PRO A 168 -4.72 11.00 -13.48
N GLU A 169 -3.71 11.30 -12.67
CA GLU A 169 -3.44 10.67 -11.36
C GLU A 169 -3.19 9.15 -11.40
N ALA A 170 -3.08 8.55 -12.59
CA ALA A 170 -2.80 7.12 -12.71
C ALA A 170 -1.35 6.81 -12.31
N PRO A 171 -1.11 5.71 -11.55
CA PRO A 171 0.23 5.31 -11.13
C PRO A 171 1.11 4.82 -12.30
N ALA A 172 0.52 4.54 -13.47
CA ALA A 172 1.22 4.29 -14.73
C ALA A 172 0.30 4.60 -15.91
N GLN A 173 0.91 4.85 -17.09
CA GLN A 173 0.20 5.15 -18.33
C GLN A 173 0.02 3.91 -19.23
N THR A 174 -0.31 2.79 -18.61
CA THR A 174 -0.61 1.51 -19.26
C THR A 174 -2.05 1.08 -18.97
N CYS A 175 -2.62 0.24 -19.82
CA CYS A 175 -3.98 -0.28 -19.71
C CYS A 175 -4.04 -1.76 -20.07
N PHE A 176 -5.12 -2.41 -19.65
CA PHE A 176 -5.50 -3.73 -20.12
C PHE A 176 -6.36 -3.58 -21.36
N VAL A 177 -6.07 -4.33 -22.43
CA VAL A 177 -6.80 -4.28 -23.70
C VAL A 177 -7.44 -5.64 -23.96
N SER A 178 -8.75 -5.63 -24.17
CA SER A 178 -9.55 -6.81 -24.49
C SER A 178 -9.50 -7.14 -25.99
N SER A 179 -9.93 -8.35 -26.34
CA SER A 179 -9.99 -8.85 -27.70
C SER A 179 -11.40 -8.72 -28.30
N TYR A 180 -11.72 -9.53 -29.31
CA TYR A 180 -12.97 -9.51 -30.09
C TYR A 180 -14.10 -10.37 -29.52
N ARG A 181 -13.88 -10.97 -28.36
CA ARG A 181 -14.94 -11.59 -27.53
C ARG A 181 -14.77 -11.10 -26.11
N TRP A 182 -15.86 -11.14 -25.34
CA TRP A 182 -15.88 -10.77 -23.93
C TRP A 182 -14.69 -11.34 -23.15
N CYS A 183 -13.79 -10.45 -22.79
CA CYS A 183 -12.74 -10.68 -21.81
C CYS A 183 -13.20 -10.05 -20.50
N ASN A 184 -12.91 -10.68 -19.37
CA ASN A 184 -13.23 -10.10 -18.07
C ASN A 184 -12.15 -10.39 -17.05
N LYS A 185 -12.07 -9.54 -16.02
CA LYS A 185 -11.17 -9.75 -14.89
C LYS A 185 -11.76 -9.19 -13.61
N LYS A 186 -11.44 -9.83 -12.49
CA LYS A 186 -12.00 -9.50 -11.17
C LYS A 186 -10.98 -9.52 -10.03
N GLN A 187 -11.28 -8.74 -8.99
CA GLN A 187 -10.65 -8.78 -7.67
C GLN A 187 -11.73 -8.81 -6.59
N VAL A 188 -11.49 -9.60 -5.54
CA VAL A 188 -12.32 -9.61 -4.32
C VAL A 188 -11.46 -9.07 -3.19
N LEU A 189 -11.83 -7.90 -2.70
CA LEU A 189 -11.10 -7.18 -1.66
C LEU A 189 -11.66 -7.58 -0.31
N ASP A 190 -10.81 -8.11 0.56
CA ASP A 190 -11.13 -8.44 1.96
C ASP A 190 -10.79 -7.23 2.84
N LEU A 191 -11.83 -6.52 3.29
CA LEU A 191 -11.66 -5.26 4.00
C LEU A 191 -10.97 -5.44 5.35
N GLU A 192 -11.21 -6.58 6.01
CA GLU A 192 -10.55 -6.91 7.29
C GLU A 192 -9.05 -7.20 7.09
N LYS A 193 -8.68 -7.93 6.03
CA LYS A 193 -7.27 -8.14 5.67
C LYS A 193 -6.56 -6.86 5.25
N GLU A 194 -7.30 -5.89 4.70
CA GLU A 194 -6.78 -4.56 4.40
C GLU A 194 -6.64 -3.67 5.65
N GLY A 195 -7.09 -4.14 6.82
CA GLY A 195 -6.85 -3.52 8.12
C GLY A 195 -8.08 -2.83 8.74
N LEU A 196 -9.24 -2.93 8.11
CA LEU A 196 -10.51 -2.48 8.70
C LEU A 196 -11.03 -3.55 9.69
N TRP A 197 -12.08 -3.23 10.44
CA TRP A 197 -12.68 -4.16 11.39
C TRP A 197 -14.22 -4.03 11.41
N PRO A 198 -14.95 -5.07 11.83
CA PRO A 198 -16.41 -5.13 11.83
C PRO A 198 -17.09 -3.87 12.38
N GLU A 199 -16.72 -3.43 13.57
CA GLU A 199 -17.36 -2.30 14.26
C GLU A 199 -17.21 -0.98 13.50
N LEU A 200 -16.09 -0.78 12.81
CA LEU A 200 -15.88 0.39 11.94
C LEU A 200 -16.65 0.26 10.62
N LEU A 201 -16.67 -0.93 10.01
CA LEU A 201 -17.40 -1.18 8.76
C LEU A 201 -18.91 -1.01 8.96
N ASP A 202 -19.41 -1.44 10.12
CA ASP A 202 -20.83 -1.42 10.48
C ASP A 202 -21.26 -0.09 11.12
N SER A 203 -20.34 0.87 11.27
CA SER A 203 -20.57 2.15 11.94
C SER A 203 -21.48 3.13 11.18
N GLY A 204 -21.67 2.91 9.87
CA GLY A 204 -22.29 3.90 8.99
C GLY A 204 -21.48 5.19 8.82
N ARG A 205 -20.20 5.21 9.25
CA ARG A 205 -19.29 6.36 9.17
C ARG A 205 -18.26 6.23 8.05
N ILE A 206 -18.45 5.27 7.16
CA ILE A 206 -17.58 5.08 5.99
C ILE A 206 -18.38 5.15 4.69
N GLU A 207 -17.67 5.49 3.63
CA GLU A 207 -18.11 5.33 2.25
C GLU A 207 -17.05 4.56 1.47
N ILE A 208 -17.50 3.87 0.41
CA ILE A 208 -16.62 3.15 -0.51
C ILE A 208 -16.76 3.81 -1.88
N CYS A 209 -15.74 4.55 -2.28
CA CYS A 209 -15.65 5.18 -3.58
C CYS A 209 -15.01 4.22 -4.57
N ILE A 210 -15.59 4.08 -5.75
CA ILE A 210 -15.02 3.30 -6.85
C ILE A 210 -14.83 4.17 -8.07
N SER A 211 -13.81 3.86 -8.85
CA SER A 211 -13.66 4.40 -10.19
C SER A 211 -13.02 3.41 -11.14
N ASP A 212 -13.28 3.58 -12.42
CA ASP A 212 -12.59 2.84 -13.48
C ASP A 212 -12.52 3.69 -14.74
N TRP A 213 -11.40 3.63 -15.44
CA TRP A 213 -11.24 4.30 -16.73
C TRP A 213 -11.37 3.28 -17.84
N TRP A 214 -12.14 3.63 -18.87
CA TRP A 214 -12.32 2.78 -20.03
C TRP A 214 -12.35 3.60 -21.33
N GLY A 215 -12.02 2.98 -22.45
CA GLY A 215 -12.01 3.64 -23.75
C GLY A 215 -11.74 2.71 -24.91
N ALA A 216 -11.58 3.29 -26.09
CA ALA A 216 -11.36 2.56 -27.34
C ALA A 216 -10.13 3.09 -28.08
N ARG A 217 -9.72 2.35 -29.12
CA ARG A 217 -8.86 2.91 -30.18
C ARG A 217 -9.73 3.70 -31.15
N HIS A 218 -9.14 4.67 -31.84
CA HIS A 218 -9.87 5.45 -32.85
C HIS A 218 -10.50 4.60 -33.97
N ASP A 219 -9.82 3.54 -34.41
CA ASP A 219 -10.17 2.73 -35.58
C ASP A 219 -11.07 1.54 -35.27
N CYS A 220 -11.52 1.37 -34.02
CA CYS A 220 -12.41 0.28 -33.64
C CYS A 220 -13.38 0.71 -32.54
N GLY A 221 -14.63 0.28 -32.65
CA GLY A 221 -15.59 0.41 -31.56
C GLY A 221 -15.41 -0.66 -30.49
N CYS A 222 -15.94 -0.42 -29.30
CA CYS A 222 -15.86 -1.38 -28.20
C CYS A 222 -17.08 -1.34 -27.27
N GLN A 223 -17.28 -2.44 -26.54
CA GLN A 223 -18.25 -2.54 -25.46
C GLN A 223 -17.53 -2.73 -24.12
N TYR A 224 -18.09 -2.14 -23.08
CA TYR A 224 -17.56 -2.19 -21.72
C TYR A 224 -18.69 -2.43 -20.71
N GLN A 225 -18.38 -3.18 -19.64
CA GLN A 225 -19.28 -3.36 -18.50
C GLN A 225 -18.49 -3.32 -17.21
N LEU A 226 -19.11 -2.86 -16.12
CA LEU A 226 -18.56 -2.89 -14.77
C LEU A 226 -19.64 -3.33 -13.78
N THR A 227 -19.26 -4.24 -12.90
CA THR A 227 -20.03 -4.66 -11.73
C THR A 227 -19.17 -4.50 -10.49
N VAL A 228 -19.70 -3.80 -9.50
CA VAL A 228 -19.13 -3.74 -8.15
C VAL A 228 -20.19 -4.17 -7.15
N GLN A 229 -19.85 -5.07 -6.22
CA GLN A 229 -20.77 -5.54 -5.19
C GLN A 229 -20.13 -5.41 -3.81
N LEU A 230 -20.95 -5.00 -2.84
CA LEU A 230 -20.61 -5.09 -1.43
C LEU A 230 -21.16 -6.42 -0.89
N LEU A 231 -20.30 -7.23 -0.29
CA LEU A 231 -20.64 -8.58 0.15
C LEU A 231 -20.45 -8.73 1.66
N ASP A 232 -21.28 -9.57 2.28
CA ASP A 232 -21.12 -9.98 3.68
C ASP A 232 -20.08 -11.09 3.89
N ALA A 233 -19.91 -11.53 5.13
CA ALA A 233 -19.00 -12.62 5.50
C ALA A 233 -19.29 -13.95 4.77
N ASN A 234 -20.54 -14.20 4.38
CA ASN A 234 -21.00 -15.39 3.67
C ASN A 234 -20.98 -15.22 2.14
N GLN A 235 -20.40 -14.13 1.63
CA GLN A 235 -20.41 -13.75 0.21
C GLN A 235 -21.80 -13.41 -0.34
N THR A 236 -22.76 -13.07 0.53
CA THR A 236 -24.09 -12.59 0.12
C THR A 236 -23.98 -11.13 -0.34
N VAL A 237 -24.63 -10.80 -1.46
CA VAL A 237 -24.67 -9.43 -1.99
C VAL A 237 -25.58 -8.57 -1.12
N LEU A 238 -25.01 -7.52 -0.51
CA LEU A 238 -25.74 -6.53 0.29
C LEU A 238 -26.11 -5.29 -0.52
N ASP A 239 -25.25 -4.92 -1.47
CA ASP A 239 -25.45 -3.81 -2.40
C ASP A 239 -24.69 -4.06 -3.72
N LYS A 240 -25.13 -3.45 -4.81
CA LYS A 240 -24.58 -3.64 -6.15
C LYS A 240 -24.66 -2.37 -6.98
N PHE A 241 -23.53 -2.01 -7.58
CA PHE A 241 -23.44 -1.08 -8.69
C PHE A 241 -23.17 -1.85 -9.99
N TYR A 242 -23.92 -1.51 -11.04
CA TYR A 242 -23.74 -2.06 -12.38
C TYR A 242 -23.86 -0.96 -13.41
N VAL A 243 -22.96 -0.95 -14.38
CA VAL A 243 -23.06 -0.08 -15.54
C VAL A 243 -22.60 -0.81 -16.80
N ALA A 244 -23.32 -0.59 -17.89
CA ALA A 244 -22.97 -0.97 -19.24
C ALA A 244 -23.34 0.22 -20.14
N PRO A 245 -22.44 1.20 -20.30
CA PRO A 245 -22.68 2.36 -21.15
C PRO A 245 -22.92 1.94 -22.61
N ASP A 246 -23.49 2.85 -23.39
CA ASP A 246 -23.59 2.64 -24.84
C ASP A 246 -22.19 2.37 -25.45
N PRO A 247 -22.09 1.47 -26.45
CA PRO A 247 -20.82 1.16 -27.10
C PRO A 247 -20.14 2.41 -27.65
N ILE A 248 -18.80 2.42 -27.61
CA ILE A 248 -18.02 3.41 -28.36
C ILE A 248 -18.02 2.96 -29.81
N GLU A 249 -18.39 3.87 -30.72
CA GLU A 249 -18.40 3.61 -32.15
C GLU A 249 -17.00 3.67 -32.77
N GLN A 250 -16.88 3.07 -33.96
CA GLN A 250 -15.67 3.19 -34.77
C GLN A 250 -15.46 4.64 -35.24
N TRP A 251 -14.22 5.01 -35.53
CA TRP A 251 -13.81 6.37 -35.93
C TRP A 251 -14.07 7.38 -34.81
N ASN A 252 -13.82 6.93 -33.58
CA ASN A 252 -13.83 7.78 -32.40
C ASN A 252 -12.49 8.51 -32.25
N ASN A 253 -12.45 9.61 -31.51
CA ASN A 253 -11.21 10.36 -31.28
C ASN A 253 -10.38 9.78 -30.11
N ASN A 254 -10.12 8.45 -30.13
CA ASN A 254 -9.56 7.69 -29.00
C ASN A 254 -10.32 7.98 -27.69
N ALA A 255 -11.65 7.84 -27.75
CA ALA A 255 -12.53 8.22 -26.66
C ALA A 255 -12.17 7.46 -25.37
N CYS A 256 -12.16 8.18 -24.26
CA CYS A 256 -11.80 7.68 -22.94
C CYS A 256 -12.72 8.32 -21.90
N PHE A 257 -13.30 7.50 -21.05
CA PHE A 257 -14.31 7.90 -20.06
C PHE A 257 -13.95 7.34 -18.70
N GLN A 258 -14.41 8.05 -17.67
CA GLN A 258 -14.32 7.58 -16.30
C GLN A 258 -15.71 7.23 -15.80
N VAL A 259 -15.83 6.04 -15.20
CA VAL A 259 -16.98 5.69 -14.36
C VAL A 259 -16.58 5.91 -12.92
N THR A 260 -17.47 6.53 -12.14
CA THR A 260 -17.33 6.66 -10.70
C THR A 260 -18.64 6.28 -10.01
N HIS A 261 -18.53 5.75 -8.79
CA HIS A 261 -19.68 5.51 -7.92
C HIS A 261 -19.24 5.58 -6.46
N VAL A 262 -20.16 5.95 -5.58
CA VAL A 262 -19.93 5.99 -4.14
C VAL A 262 -21.03 5.21 -3.45
N PHE A 263 -20.65 4.13 -2.78
CA PHE A 263 -21.53 3.46 -1.84
C PHE A 263 -21.52 4.25 -0.54
N SER A 264 -22.62 4.93 -0.25
CA SER A 264 -22.90 5.61 1.00
C SER A 264 -24.03 4.88 1.74
N ASN A 265 -24.26 5.22 3.02
CA ASN A 265 -25.26 4.54 3.86
C ASN A 265 -25.11 3.00 3.83
N ILE A 266 -23.86 2.55 3.87
CA ILE A 266 -23.50 1.14 3.71
C ILE A 266 -24.21 0.30 4.78
N LYS A 267 -24.92 -0.74 4.34
CA LYS A 267 -25.61 -1.68 5.23
C LYS A 267 -24.60 -2.37 6.14
N THR A 268 -25.02 -2.66 7.37
CA THR A 268 -24.23 -3.46 8.30
C THR A 268 -23.94 -4.85 7.70
N GLY A 269 -22.76 -5.38 8.03
CA GLY A 269 -22.32 -6.71 7.62
C GLY A 269 -21.37 -6.74 6.42
N VAL A 270 -21.09 -5.63 5.74
CA VAL A 270 -20.14 -5.61 4.61
C VAL A 270 -18.73 -6.00 5.05
N ARG A 271 -18.14 -6.99 4.39
CA ARG A 271 -16.78 -7.50 4.63
C ARG A 271 -15.92 -7.56 3.37
N PHE A 272 -16.54 -7.65 2.20
CA PHE A 272 -15.82 -7.70 0.94
C PHE A 272 -16.34 -6.71 -0.09
N VAL A 273 -15.46 -6.31 -1.00
CA VAL A 273 -15.81 -5.60 -2.24
C VAL A 273 -15.43 -6.50 -3.41
N PHE A 274 -16.41 -6.91 -4.18
CA PHE A 274 -16.20 -7.59 -5.46
C PHE A 274 -16.15 -6.54 -6.56
N PHE A 275 -15.08 -6.53 -7.36
CA PHE A 275 -14.89 -5.62 -8.49
C PHE A 275 -14.62 -6.46 -9.75
N GLN A 276 -15.45 -6.32 -10.77
CA GLN A 276 -15.27 -7.01 -12.06
C GLN A 276 -15.67 -6.09 -13.21
N HIS A 277 -14.85 -6.08 -14.26
CA HIS A 277 -15.18 -5.40 -15.50
C HIS A 277 -14.97 -6.30 -16.71
N TRP A 278 -15.57 -5.90 -17.83
CA TRP A 278 -15.56 -6.61 -19.09
C TRP A 278 -15.23 -5.68 -20.25
N GLY A 279 -14.64 -6.25 -21.29
CA GLY A 279 -14.37 -5.56 -22.54
C GLY A 279 -14.46 -6.51 -23.73
N GLN A 280 -14.92 -5.98 -24.87
CA GLN A 280 -14.74 -6.60 -26.19
C GLN A 280 -14.79 -5.53 -27.28
N ASP A 281 -14.39 -5.87 -28.50
CA ASP A 281 -14.61 -5.03 -29.68
C ASP A 281 -16.04 -5.13 -30.21
N THR A 282 -16.37 -4.28 -31.19
CA THR A 282 -17.63 -4.38 -31.95
C THR A 282 -17.44 -4.84 -33.40
N GLN A 283 -16.19 -4.97 -33.87
CA GLN A 283 -15.87 -5.28 -35.28
C GLN A 283 -15.48 -6.74 -35.50
N PHE A 284 -15.34 -7.52 -34.42
CA PHE A 284 -14.90 -8.90 -34.44
C PHE A 284 -13.53 -9.11 -35.11
N TRP A 285 -12.60 -8.18 -34.87
CA TRP A 285 -11.26 -8.19 -35.46
C TRP A 285 -10.28 -8.96 -34.59
N ALA A 286 -9.61 -9.95 -35.19
CA ALA A 286 -8.53 -10.69 -34.52
C ALA A 286 -7.47 -9.72 -33.96
N GLY A 287 -6.97 -10.00 -32.76
CA GLY A 287 -6.08 -9.13 -31.99
C GLY A 287 -6.78 -8.39 -30.84
N HIS A 288 -6.23 -7.22 -30.49
CA HIS A 288 -6.60 -6.46 -29.29
C HIS A 288 -7.19 -5.09 -29.65
N TYR A 289 -8.41 -5.14 -30.18
CA TYR A 289 -9.17 -3.97 -30.62
C TYR A 289 -10.34 -3.63 -29.68
N GLY A 290 -10.56 -4.44 -28.64
CA GLY A 290 -11.64 -4.22 -27.68
C GLY A 290 -11.37 -3.08 -26.71
N ALA A 291 -12.25 -2.97 -25.71
CA ALA A 291 -12.16 -1.95 -24.69
C ALA A 291 -10.80 -1.98 -23.97
N ARG A 292 -10.27 -0.78 -23.73
CA ARG A 292 -9.07 -0.49 -22.95
C ARG A 292 -9.51 -0.06 -21.57
N VAL A 293 -9.03 -0.71 -20.51
CA VAL A 293 -9.43 -0.42 -19.12
C VAL A 293 -8.20 -0.21 -18.24
N THR A 294 -8.22 0.77 -17.36
CA THR A 294 -7.08 1.11 -16.49
C THR A 294 -7.48 1.95 -15.28
N ASN A 295 -6.53 2.15 -14.38
CA ASN A 295 -6.63 3.02 -13.21
C ASN A 295 -7.87 2.72 -12.37
N SER A 296 -8.23 1.44 -12.28
CA SER A 296 -9.33 0.94 -11.47
C SER A 296 -9.05 1.23 -9.99
N SER A 297 -10.05 1.73 -9.27
CA SER A 297 -9.88 2.05 -7.86
C SER A 297 -11.07 1.65 -6.99
N VAL A 298 -10.74 1.28 -5.75
CA VAL A 298 -11.65 1.12 -4.63
C VAL A 298 -11.00 1.81 -3.43
N ILE A 299 -11.60 2.87 -2.93
CA ILE A 299 -11.06 3.70 -1.85
C ILE A 299 -12.11 3.78 -0.74
N VAL A 300 -11.70 3.45 0.49
CA VAL A 300 -12.53 3.63 1.69
C VAL A 300 -12.26 5.00 2.28
N ARG A 301 -13.31 5.77 2.58
CA ARG A 301 -13.20 7.09 3.22
C ARG A 301 -14.04 7.13 4.49
N ILE A 302 -13.65 8.03 5.40
CA ILE A 302 -14.41 8.34 6.60
C ILE A 302 -15.32 9.52 6.29
N LEU A 303 -16.59 9.43 6.69
CA LEU A 303 -17.53 10.54 6.61
C LEU A 303 -17.19 11.57 7.70
N LEU A 304 -16.80 12.76 7.27
CA LEU A 304 -16.62 13.92 8.14
C LEU A 304 -18.02 14.47 8.46
N SER A 305 -18.39 14.49 9.74
CA SER A 305 -19.57 15.21 10.24
C SER A 305 -19.21 16.61 10.68
#